data_AF-A0A1J5KZ87-F1
#
_entry.id   AF-A0A1J5KZ87-F1
#
_cell.length_a   1.000
_cell.length_b   1.000
_cell.length_c   1.000
_cell.angle_alpha   90.00
_cell.angle_beta   90.00
_cell.angle_gamma   90.00
#
_symmetry.space_group_name_H-M   'P 1'
#
loop_
_entity.id
_entity.type
_entity.pdbx_description
1 polymer ?
#
loop_
_entity_poly.entity_id
_entity_poly.type
_entity_poly.pdbx_seq_one_letter_code
_entity_poly.pdbx_strand_id
1 'polypeptide(L)'
;MAILQRIFALIGLLSVAFLSVALYFDVQEMDKTEGGYEAPFEGVTGERIDWDSMDLTSTGLVRRGYVLNFIVNGTTGMISLEILGIPFEARKLSERAIVVHKPREAFIARGFSPEF
;
A
#
# COMPACT_ATOMS: atom_id res chain seq x y z
N MET A 1 -33.60 16.04 -23.05
CA MET A 1 -32.22 16.40 -22.63
C MET A 1 -32.03 16.46 -21.11
N ALA A 2 -32.81 17.22 -20.34
CA ALA A 2 -32.53 17.47 -18.91
C ALA A 2 -32.48 16.21 -18.01
N ILE A 3 -33.36 15.22 -18.25
CA ILE A 3 -33.38 13.97 -17.46
C ILE A 3 -32.09 13.16 -17.70
N LEU A 4 -31.67 13.02 -18.95
CA LEU A 4 -30.46 12.29 -19.31
C LEU A 4 -29.21 12.97 -18.73
N GLN A 5 -29.16 14.31 -18.76
CA GLN A 5 -28.09 15.08 -18.12
C GLN A 5 -28.03 14.85 -16.61
N ARG A 6 -29.18 14.84 -15.92
CA ARG A 6 -29.24 14.54 -14.47
C ARG A 6 -28.77 13.13 -14.14
N ILE A 7 -29.14 12.15 -14.97
CA ILE A 7 -28.69 10.76 -14.81
C ILE A 7 -27.16 10.68 -14.95
N PHE A 8 -26.59 11.23 -16.02
CA PHE A 8 -25.13 11.23 -16.20
C PHE A 8 -24.40 12.04 -15.12
N ALA A 9 -24.97 13.15 -14.66
CA ALA A 9 -24.42 13.92 -13.56
C ALA A 9 -24.41 13.11 -12.25
N LEU A 10 -25.50 12.38 -11.96
CA LEU A 10 -25.57 11.51 -10.77
C LEU A 10 -24.57 10.35 -10.88
N ILE A 11 -24.46 9.71 -12.03
CA ILE A 11 -23.46 8.66 -12.27
C ILE A 11 -22.05 9.23 -12.05
N GLY A 12 -21.74 10.39 -12.63
CA GLY A 12 -20.43 11.05 -12.45
C GLY A 12 -20.13 11.35 -10.99
N LEU A 13 -21.12 11.90 -10.26
CA LEU A 13 -20.99 12.20 -8.83
C LEU A 13 -20.70 10.93 -8.02
N LEU A 14 -21.48 9.86 -8.24
CA LEU A 14 -21.31 8.60 -7.53
C LEU A 14 -19.97 7.94 -7.85
N SER A 15 -19.54 7.95 -9.11
CA SER A 15 -18.24 7.41 -9.51
C SER A 15 -17.08 8.12 -8.81
N VAL A 16 -17.09 9.45 -8.76
CA VAL A 16 -16.05 10.23 -8.06
C VAL A 16 -16.10 9.97 -6.55
N ALA A 17 -17.30 9.90 -5.96
CA ALA A 17 -17.46 9.61 -4.54
C ALA A 17 -16.91 8.23 -4.18
N PHE A 18 -17.28 7.20 -4.94
CA PHE A 18 -16.80 5.83 -4.70
C PHE A 18 -15.30 5.69 -4.94
N LEU A 19 -14.77 6.30 -6.00
CA LEU A 19 -13.32 6.31 -6.24
C LEU A 19 -12.56 6.95 -5.08
N SER A 20 -13.05 8.09 -4.57
CA SER A 20 -12.42 8.80 -3.45
C SER A 20 -12.45 7.98 -2.17
N VAL A 21 -13.58 7.33 -1.86
CA VAL A 21 -13.74 6.47 -0.68
C VAL A 21 -12.85 5.23 -0.78
N ALA A 22 -12.81 4.58 -1.94
CA ALA A 22 -11.96 3.42 -2.17
C ALA A 22 -10.47 3.77 -2.03
N LEU A 23 -10.04 4.89 -2.62
CA LEU A 23 -8.66 5.37 -2.49
C LEU A 23 -8.32 5.74 -1.04
N TYR A 24 -9.24 6.35 -0.31
CA TYR A 24 -9.05 6.66 1.11
C TYR A 24 -8.78 5.39 1.92
N PHE A 25 -9.57 4.33 1.72
CA PHE A 25 -9.36 3.06 2.40
C PHE A 25 -8.04 2.40 1.99
N ASP A 26 -7.68 2.42 0.71
CA ASP A 26 -6.40 1.87 0.27
C ASP A 26 -5.21 2.54 0.95
N VAL A 27 -5.20 3.88 1.01
CA VAL A 27 -4.14 4.67 1.65
C VAL A 27 -4.08 4.44 3.16
N GLN A 28 -5.24 4.43 3.83
CA GLN A 28 -5.30 4.18 5.27
C GLN A 28 -4.71 2.82 5.63
N GLU A 29 -4.98 1.81 4.80
CA GLU A 29 -4.55 0.45 5.07
C GLU A 29 -3.06 0.22 4.72
N MET A 30 -2.40 1.13 3.97
CA MET A 30 -0.97 1.01 3.62
C MET A 30 -0.05 1.12 4.85
N ASP A 31 -0.36 2.05 5.76
CA ASP A 31 0.34 2.17 7.05
C ASP A 31 -0.65 2.69 8.10
N LYS A 32 -0.98 1.82 9.06
CA LYS A 32 -1.86 2.16 10.20
C LYS A 32 -1.08 2.60 11.44
N THR A 33 0.25 2.76 11.31
CA THR A 33 1.09 3.13 12.44
C THR A 33 1.31 4.63 12.51
N GLU A 34 1.34 5.15 13.73
CA GLU A 34 1.64 6.56 14.00
C GLU A 34 2.79 6.68 15.00
N GLY A 35 3.51 7.80 14.93
CA GLY A 35 4.66 8.05 15.82
C GLY A 35 5.95 7.35 15.37
N GLY A 36 7.02 7.56 16.14
CA GLY A 36 8.35 7.05 15.83
C GLY A 36 8.88 7.54 14.48
N TYR A 37 8.72 8.82 14.17
CA TYR A 37 9.17 9.41 12.89
C TYR A 37 10.67 9.71 12.86
N GLU A 38 11.31 9.79 14.03
CA GLU A 38 12.74 10.02 14.19
C GLU A 38 13.40 8.84 14.90
N ALA A 39 14.68 8.60 14.62
CA ALA A 39 15.46 7.56 15.30
C ALA A 39 15.44 7.80 16.83
N PRO A 40 15.30 6.74 17.66
CA PRO A 40 15.35 5.30 17.33
C PRO A 40 14.04 4.67 16.83
N PHE A 41 13.06 5.48 16.39
CA PHE A 41 11.73 5.06 15.91
C PHE A 41 10.88 4.37 16.98
N GLU A 42 10.99 4.86 18.21
CA GLU A 42 10.22 4.39 19.37
C GLU A 42 8.87 5.11 19.51
N GLY A 43 8.01 4.58 20.40
CA GLY A 43 6.70 5.17 20.68
C GLY A 43 5.67 4.99 19.56
N VAL A 44 5.89 4.01 18.69
CA VAL A 44 4.96 3.68 17.59
C VAL A 44 3.69 3.06 18.15
N THR A 45 2.55 3.58 17.72
CA THR A 45 1.22 3.04 18.01
C THR A 45 0.55 2.53 16.73
N GLY A 46 -0.55 1.82 16.86
CA GLY A 46 -1.30 1.27 15.72
C GLY A 46 -0.86 -0.14 15.32
N GLU A 47 -1.36 -0.59 14.17
CA GLU A 47 -1.16 -1.95 13.67
C GLU A 47 -0.01 -1.99 12.66
N ARG A 48 0.94 -2.91 12.86
CA ARG A 48 2.02 -3.12 11.89
C ARG A 48 1.47 -3.79 10.64
N ILE A 49 2.14 -3.56 9.51
CA ILE A 49 1.87 -4.28 8.26
C ILE A 49 1.86 -5.79 8.51
N ASP A 50 0.73 -6.40 8.20
CA ASP A 50 0.59 -7.84 8.11
C ASP A 50 1.09 -8.31 6.74
N TRP A 51 2.33 -8.79 6.72
CA TRP A 51 2.92 -9.33 5.50
C TRP A 51 2.26 -10.66 5.10
N ASP A 52 1.73 -11.43 6.07
CA ASP A 52 1.20 -12.81 5.90
C ASP A 52 -0.09 -12.86 5.10
N SER A 53 -0.86 -11.78 5.10
CA SER A 53 -2.03 -11.63 4.23
C SER A 53 -1.74 -11.17 2.80
N MET A 54 -0.48 -10.87 2.44
CA MET A 54 -0.13 -10.40 1.10
C MET A 54 0.08 -11.54 0.09
N ASP A 55 -0.24 -11.27 -1.18
CA ASP A 55 0.03 -12.19 -2.29
C ASP A 55 1.54 -12.34 -2.49
N LEU A 56 2.01 -13.59 -2.49
CA LEU A 56 3.38 -13.91 -2.84
C LEU A 56 3.57 -13.95 -4.36
N THR A 57 4.59 -13.25 -4.85
CA THR A 57 4.98 -13.23 -6.26
C THR A 57 6.43 -13.68 -6.43
N SER A 58 6.92 -13.78 -7.66
CA SER A 58 8.31 -14.13 -7.94
C SER A 58 9.32 -13.07 -7.51
N THR A 59 8.90 -11.81 -7.32
CA THR A 59 9.80 -10.68 -7.02
C THR A 59 9.55 -10.05 -5.66
N GLY A 60 8.47 -10.41 -4.97
CA GLY A 60 8.15 -9.83 -3.67
C GLY A 60 6.71 -10.10 -3.24
N LEU A 61 6.14 -9.14 -2.51
CA LEU A 61 4.79 -9.21 -1.97
C LEU A 61 3.89 -8.13 -2.58
N VAL A 62 2.63 -8.48 -2.79
CA VAL A 62 1.59 -7.55 -3.27
C VAL A 62 0.43 -7.55 -2.30
N ARG A 63 0.12 -6.37 -1.77
CA ARG A 63 -1.13 -6.13 -1.07
C ARG A 63 -2.16 -5.57 -2.04
N ARG A 64 -3.29 -6.26 -2.16
CA ARG A 64 -4.39 -5.87 -3.04
C ARG A 64 -5.29 -4.83 -2.38
N GLY A 65 -5.53 -3.72 -3.07
CA GLY A 65 -6.51 -2.72 -2.69
C GLY A 65 -7.69 -2.68 -3.66
N TYR A 66 -8.57 -1.70 -3.47
CA TYR A 66 -9.71 -1.47 -4.35
C TYR A 66 -9.31 -0.78 -5.66
N VAL A 67 -8.40 0.19 -5.57
CA VAL A 67 -7.92 1.06 -6.65
C VAL A 67 -6.39 1.00 -6.76
N LEU A 68 -5.72 0.86 -5.61
CA LEU A 68 -4.27 0.89 -5.47
C LEU A 68 -3.77 -0.43 -4.89
N ASN A 69 -2.88 -1.11 -5.61
CA ASN A 69 -2.09 -2.21 -5.06
C ASN A 69 -0.74 -1.71 -4.58
N PHE A 70 -0.31 -2.19 -3.42
CA PHE A 70 0.98 -1.88 -2.82
C PHE A 70 1.93 -3.05 -3.02
N ILE A 71 3.06 -2.80 -3.67
CA ILE A 71 4.00 -3.82 -4.10
C ILE A 71 5.34 -3.55 -3.43
N VAL A 72 5.94 -4.57 -2.84
CA VAL A 72 7.27 -4.47 -2.24
C VAL A 72 8.15 -5.57 -2.79
N ASN A 73 9.23 -5.17 -3.47
CA ASN A 73 10.23 -6.11 -3.95
C ASN A 73 10.99 -6.72 -2.76
N GLY A 74 11.00 -8.04 -2.67
CA GLY A 74 11.56 -8.77 -1.53
C GLY A 74 13.09 -8.78 -1.47
N THR A 75 13.77 -8.46 -2.57
CA THR A 75 15.24 -8.36 -2.63
C THR A 75 15.70 -6.93 -2.41
N THR A 76 15.12 -5.95 -3.13
CA THR A 76 15.63 -4.58 -3.15
C THR A 76 14.93 -3.63 -2.18
N GLY A 77 13.80 -4.04 -1.60
CA GLY A 77 12.98 -3.20 -0.72
C GLY A 77 12.31 -2.05 -1.46
N MET A 78 12.25 -2.14 -2.80
CA MET A 78 11.62 -1.15 -3.65
C MET A 78 10.10 -1.23 -3.48
N ILE A 79 9.48 -0.10 -3.11
CA ILE A 79 8.03 0.04 -3.11
C ILE A 79 7.59 0.53 -4.49
N SER A 80 6.63 -0.17 -5.06
CA SER A 80 5.88 0.25 -6.23
C SER A 80 4.39 0.28 -5.90
N LEU A 81 3.66 1.16 -6.57
CA LEU A 81 2.22 1.26 -6.49
C LEU A 81 1.64 0.88 -7.85
N GLU A 82 0.53 0.16 -7.87
CA GLU A 82 -0.22 -0.08 -9.10
C GLU A 82 -1.60 0.54 -8.95
N ILE A 83 -1.87 1.59 -9.72
CA ILE A 83 -3.13 2.34 -9.67
C ILE A 83 -3.95 1.92 -10.89
N LEU A 84 -5.12 1.33 -10.67
CA LEU A 84 -5.99 0.83 -11.75
C LEU A 84 -5.26 -0.08 -12.77
N GLY A 85 -4.32 -0.90 -12.29
CA GLY A 85 -3.53 -1.82 -13.12
C GLY A 85 -2.31 -1.18 -13.80
N ILE A 86 -2.03 0.10 -13.54
CA ILE A 86 -0.86 0.79 -14.08
C ILE A 86 0.22 0.88 -13.00
N PRO A 87 1.39 0.23 -13.17
CA PRO A 87 2.46 0.24 -12.19
C PRO A 87 3.30 1.52 -12.23
N PHE A 88 3.70 2.00 -11.06
CA PHE A 88 4.58 3.14 -10.85
C PHE A 88 5.59 2.80 -9.74
N GLU A 89 6.87 3.03 -10.01
CA GLU A 89 7.90 2.92 -8.97
C GLU A 89 7.82 4.15 -8.06
N ALA A 90 7.72 3.93 -6.75
CA ALA A 90 7.56 5.02 -5.79
C ALA A 90 8.89 5.37 -5.12
N ARG A 91 9.37 4.52 -4.20
CA ARG A 91 10.58 4.76 -3.39
C ARG A 91 10.99 3.52 -2.63
N LYS A 92 12.23 3.48 -2.12
CA LYS A 92 12.65 2.38 -1.25
C LYS A 92 11.96 2.49 0.11
N LEU A 93 11.83 1.36 0.81
CA LEU A 93 11.41 1.34 2.20
C LEU A 93 12.26 2.32 3.02
N SER A 94 11.59 3.12 3.85
CA SER A 94 12.27 4.01 4.79
C SER A 94 12.87 3.22 5.95
N GLU A 95 13.87 3.79 6.62
CA GLU A 95 14.47 3.18 7.82
C GLU A 95 13.42 2.88 8.89
N ARG A 96 12.48 3.83 9.13
CA ARG A 96 11.33 3.61 10.01
C ARG A 96 10.55 2.37 9.60
N ALA A 97 10.18 2.25 8.32
CA ALA A 97 9.39 1.10 7.86
C ALA A 97 10.14 -0.23 8.07
N ILE A 98 11.47 -0.23 7.88
CA ILE A 98 12.32 -1.39 8.11
C ILE A 98 12.35 -1.78 9.60
N VAL A 99 12.54 -0.80 10.50
CA VAL A 99 12.62 -1.06 11.95
C VAL A 99 11.26 -1.45 12.52
N VAL A 100 10.20 -0.74 12.11
CA VAL A 100 8.86 -0.88 12.69
C VAL A 100 8.14 -2.12 12.17
N HIS A 101 8.14 -2.35 10.85
CA HIS A 101 7.37 -3.43 10.23
C HIS A 101 8.19 -4.69 9.97
N LYS A 102 9.51 -4.64 10.19
CA LYS A 102 10.41 -5.80 10.08
C LYS A 102 10.27 -6.57 8.75
N PRO A 103 10.20 -5.88 7.58
CA PRO A 103 10.03 -6.52 6.27
C PRO A 103 11.09 -7.58 6.00
N ARG A 104 12.36 -7.37 6.39
CA ARG A 104 13.44 -8.35 6.17
C ARG A 104 13.10 -9.72 6.73
N GLU A 105 12.61 -9.77 7.96
CA GLU A 105 12.24 -11.01 8.64
C GLU A 105 11.10 -11.71 7.89
N ALA A 106 10.08 -10.95 7.49
CA ALA A 106 8.94 -11.45 6.74
C ALA A 106 9.32 -11.96 5.33
N PHE A 107 10.21 -11.27 4.62
CA PHE A 107 10.67 -11.67 3.29
C PHE A 107 11.59 -12.89 3.33
N ILE A 108 12.46 -13.00 4.34
CA ILE A 108 13.28 -14.21 4.56
C ILE A 108 12.38 -15.42 4.81
N ALA A 109 11.34 -15.28 5.63
CA ALA A 109 10.37 -16.35 5.89
C ALA A 109 9.64 -16.84 4.62
N ARG A 110 9.64 -16.03 3.55
CA ARG A 110 9.02 -16.32 2.25
C ARG A 110 10.01 -16.76 1.17
N GLY A 111 11.29 -16.96 1.53
CA GLY A 111 12.31 -17.45 0.62
C GLY A 111 13.02 -16.38 -0.20
N PHE A 112 12.87 -15.10 0.14
CA PHE A 112 13.68 -14.03 -0.46
C PHE A 112 15.01 -13.85 0.28
N SER A 113 15.95 -13.16 -0.37
CA SER A 113 17.22 -12.70 0.21
C SER A 113 17.28 -11.16 0.15
N PRO A 114 16.76 -10.45 1.17
CA PRO A 114 16.74 -8.99 1.21
C PRO A 114 18.14 -8.35 1.26
N GLU A 115 18.37 -7.31 0.45
CA GLU A 115 19.63 -6.54 0.38
C GLU A 115 19.50 -5.10 0.89
N PHE A 116 18.28 -4.66 1.20
CA PHE A 116 17.95 -3.32 1.71
C PHE A 116 17.96 -3.30 3.22
#